data_AF-A0A963C1S1-F1
#
_entry.id   AF-A0A963C1S1-F1
#
_cell.length_a   1.000
_cell.length_b   1.000
_cell.length_c   1.000
_cell.angle_alpha   90.00
_cell.angle_beta   90.00
_cell.angle_gamma   90.00
#
_symmetry.space_group_name_H-M   'P 1'
#
loop_
_entity.id
_entity.type
_entity.pdbx_description
1 polymer ?
#
loop_
_entity_poly.entity_id
_entity_poly.type
_entity_poly.pdbx_seq_one_letter_code
_entity_poly.pdbx_strand_id
1 'polypeptide(L)'
;WGIKDNTATLGTLRSNNIVQQSLAAAGGGTYSITSNAVDLATQNGWFVDLDQNTGERVNLDPALVLGTLVVVTNQPESVSACSVGGNSYKYEFDFCSGKALLASGGTVGKKIGSSIAVGFIVIRLPSGALKVITTFAGAEKTTEGVTAGSSGNTRRVSWRELQ
;
A
#
# COMPACT_ATOMS: atom_id res chain seq x y z
N TRP A 1 4.07 4.56 -4.97
CA TRP A 1 5.25 4.46 -5.86
C TRP A 1 6.18 3.39 -5.33
N GLY A 2 6.78 2.60 -6.22
CA GLY A 2 7.93 1.76 -5.94
C GLY A 2 9.01 2.06 -6.96
N ILE A 3 10.07 2.77 -6.55
CA ILE A 3 11.13 3.26 -7.44
C ILE A 3 12.36 2.38 -7.29
N LYS A 4 12.93 1.94 -8.42
CA LYS A 4 14.24 1.30 -8.45
C LYS A 4 15.31 2.37 -8.24
N ASP A 5 16.03 2.27 -7.14
CA ASP A 5 17.23 3.08 -6.94
C ASP A 5 18.43 2.43 -7.65
N ASN A 6 18.83 3.00 -8.78
CA ASN A 6 20.02 2.60 -9.54
C ASN A 6 21.15 3.64 -9.45
N THR A 7 21.14 4.50 -8.44
CA THR A 7 22.04 5.66 -8.26
C THR A 7 21.85 6.83 -9.22
N ALA A 8 21.11 6.67 -10.32
CA ALA A 8 20.90 7.73 -11.31
C ALA A 8 19.81 8.74 -10.89
N THR A 9 19.91 9.94 -11.44
CA THR A 9 18.88 11.00 -11.40
C THR A 9 17.74 10.61 -12.32
N LEU A 10 16.49 10.66 -11.82
CA LEU A 10 15.30 10.24 -12.56
C LEU A 10 14.41 11.43 -12.97
N GLY A 11 14.69 12.65 -12.52
CA GLY A 11 13.91 13.82 -12.93
C GLY A 11 12.40 13.62 -12.76
N THR A 12 11.59 14.01 -13.76
CA THR A 12 10.13 13.82 -13.70
C THR A 12 9.73 12.34 -13.77
N LEU A 13 9.41 11.75 -12.62
CA LEU A 13 9.10 10.32 -12.45
C LEU A 13 8.00 9.82 -13.41
N ARG A 14 6.88 10.54 -13.56
CA ARG A 14 5.76 10.11 -14.44
C ARG A 14 6.16 9.93 -15.91
N SER A 15 7.23 10.58 -16.36
CA SER A 15 7.74 10.48 -17.72
C SER A 15 9.01 9.62 -17.83
N ASN A 16 9.46 8.98 -16.75
CA ASN A 16 10.77 8.30 -16.70
C ASN A 16 10.67 6.75 -16.67
N ASN A 17 10.03 6.17 -17.69
CA ASN A 17 9.92 4.70 -17.86
C ASN A 17 9.47 3.97 -16.58
N ILE A 18 8.42 4.49 -15.95
CA ILE A 18 7.76 3.93 -14.76
C ILE A 18 6.42 3.34 -15.19
N VAL A 19 6.12 2.12 -14.75
CA VAL A 19 4.89 1.43 -15.09
C VAL A 19 3.74 1.91 -14.21
N GLN A 20 2.65 2.37 -14.83
CA GLN A 20 1.42 2.65 -14.10
C GLN A 20 0.65 1.35 -13.84
N GLN A 21 0.19 1.19 -12.61
CA GLN A 21 -0.92 0.33 -12.26
C GLN A 21 -2.15 1.20 -11.96
N SER A 22 -3.34 0.72 -12.29
CA SER A 22 -4.59 1.44 -12.08
C SER A 22 -5.51 0.66 -11.13
N LEU A 23 -6.04 1.35 -10.13
CA LEU A 23 -7.03 0.79 -9.22
C LEU A 23 -8.41 0.75 -9.89
N ALA A 24 -9.24 -0.18 -9.43
CA ALA A 24 -10.66 -0.22 -9.75
C ALA A 24 -11.45 -0.70 -8.53
N ALA A 25 -12.63 -0.12 -8.28
CA ALA A 25 -13.56 -0.64 -7.29
C ALA A 25 -14.03 -2.06 -7.68
N ALA A 26 -13.93 -3.00 -6.75
CA ALA A 26 -14.35 -4.39 -6.93
C ALA A 26 -15.63 -4.74 -6.15
N GLY A 27 -16.31 -3.74 -5.57
CA GLY A 27 -17.52 -3.90 -4.76
C GLY A 27 -17.23 -4.19 -3.30
N GLY A 28 -18.23 -3.98 -2.42
CA GLY A 28 -18.11 -4.26 -0.98
C GLY A 28 -17.00 -3.50 -0.24
N GLY A 29 -16.55 -2.36 -0.77
CA GLY A 29 -15.42 -1.60 -0.24
C GLY A 29 -14.05 -2.23 -0.53
N THR A 30 -13.96 -3.14 -1.51
CA THR A 30 -12.70 -3.74 -1.98
C THR A 30 -12.24 -3.11 -3.30
N TYR A 31 -10.95 -3.22 -3.56
CA TYR A 31 -10.28 -2.67 -4.74
C TYR A 31 -9.45 -3.74 -5.43
N SER A 32 -9.55 -3.80 -6.75
CA SER A 32 -8.64 -4.55 -7.63
C SER A 32 -7.63 -3.60 -8.27
N ILE A 33 -6.64 -4.18 -8.96
CA ILE A 33 -5.59 -3.44 -9.65
C ILE A 33 -5.22 -4.12 -10.97
N THR A 34 -4.78 -3.34 -11.94
CA THR A 34 -4.19 -3.88 -13.16
C THR A 34 -2.96 -4.73 -12.87
N SER A 35 -2.60 -5.59 -13.82
CA SER A 35 -1.43 -6.47 -13.72
C SER A 35 -0.38 -6.20 -14.79
N ASN A 36 -0.13 -4.92 -15.10
CA ASN A 36 0.86 -4.51 -16.11
C ASN A 36 2.25 -5.01 -15.73
N ALA A 37 2.97 -5.66 -16.63
CA ALA A 37 4.29 -6.23 -16.35
C ALA A 37 5.29 -5.13 -15.95
N VAL A 38 6.06 -5.40 -14.88
CA VAL A 38 7.15 -4.53 -14.41
C VAL A 38 8.43 -5.34 -14.48
N ASP A 39 9.33 -4.93 -15.37
CA ASP A 39 10.68 -5.46 -15.48
C ASP A 39 11.67 -4.45 -14.92
N LEU A 40 12.11 -4.66 -13.68
CA LEU A 40 13.08 -3.79 -13.02
C LEU A 40 14.49 -3.88 -13.63
N ALA A 41 14.76 -4.77 -14.59
CA ALA A 41 16.03 -4.71 -15.33
C ALA A 41 16.04 -3.52 -16.30
N THR A 42 14.90 -3.21 -16.91
CA THR A 42 14.76 -2.21 -17.98
C THR A 42 13.96 -0.97 -17.58
N GLN A 43 13.12 -1.07 -16.54
CA GLN A 43 12.23 0.00 -16.08
C GLN A 43 12.66 0.55 -14.71
N ASN A 44 12.27 1.79 -14.43
CA ASN A 44 12.67 2.51 -13.22
C ASN A 44 11.71 2.31 -12.04
N GLY A 45 10.66 1.52 -12.22
CA GLY A 45 9.75 1.15 -11.15
C GLY A 45 8.29 1.17 -11.58
N TRP A 46 7.42 1.38 -10.60
CA TRP A 46 5.98 1.41 -10.78
C TRP A 46 5.30 2.47 -9.91
N PHE A 47 4.07 2.83 -10.30
CA PHE A 47 3.21 3.69 -9.49
C PHE A 47 1.76 3.27 -9.59
N VAL A 48 0.99 3.73 -8.61
CA VAL A 48 -0.45 3.60 -8.56
C VAL A 48 -0.99 4.90 -7.95
N ASP A 49 -2.06 5.41 -8.53
CA ASP A 49 -2.77 6.57 -8.02
C ASP A 49 -3.92 6.10 -7.14
N LEU A 50 -4.08 6.71 -5.96
CA LEU A 50 -5.22 6.46 -5.06
C LEU A 50 -6.40 7.32 -5.51
N ASP A 51 -6.95 6.98 -6.68
CA ASP A 51 -7.94 7.79 -7.40
C ASP A 51 -9.39 7.34 -7.18
N GLN A 52 -9.60 6.22 -6.47
CA GLN A 52 -10.92 5.67 -6.24
C GLN A 52 -11.70 6.39 -5.14
N ASN A 53 -11.02 7.09 -4.23
CA ASN A 53 -11.63 7.88 -3.17
C ASN A 53 -11.06 9.30 -3.16
N THR A 54 -11.91 10.30 -3.38
CA THR A 54 -11.45 11.70 -3.39
C THR A 54 -10.91 12.10 -2.02
N GLY A 55 -9.69 12.64 -2.01
CA GLY A 55 -9.04 13.13 -0.79
C GLY A 55 -8.31 12.05 0.02
N GLU A 56 -8.27 10.81 -0.45
CA GLU A 56 -7.49 9.74 0.16
C GLU A 56 -5.97 10.01 0.09
N ARG A 57 -5.27 9.73 1.19
CA ARG A 57 -3.84 10.01 1.34
C ARG A 57 -3.13 8.92 2.13
N VAL A 58 -1.86 8.71 1.80
CA VAL A 58 -0.93 7.96 2.64
C VAL A 58 -0.34 8.93 3.67
N ASN A 59 -0.60 8.71 4.94
CA ASN A 59 -0.07 9.52 6.06
C ASN A 59 0.55 8.67 7.17
N LEU A 60 0.55 7.34 7.02
CA LEU A 60 1.21 6.39 7.92
C LEU A 60 2.36 5.72 7.16
N ASP A 61 3.42 5.40 7.89
CA ASP A 61 4.59 4.74 7.32
C ASP A 61 4.23 3.36 6.75
N PRO A 62 4.46 3.09 5.45
CA PRO A 62 4.25 1.77 4.88
C PRO A 62 5.16 0.70 5.51
N ALA A 63 4.69 -0.55 5.55
CA ALA A 63 5.47 -1.68 6.03
C ALA A 63 5.74 -2.68 4.91
N LEU A 64 7.01 -3.04 4.70
CA LEU A 64 7.41 -4.10 3.76
C LEU A 64 7.69 -5.39 4.54
N VAL A 65 6.93 -6.45 4.27
CA VAL A 65 7.07 -7.74 4.97
C VAL A 65 6.93 -8.89 3.98
N LEU A 66 7.96 -9.74 3.88
CA LEU A 66 8.00 -10.93 2.99
C LEU A 66 7.56 -10.61 1.54
N GLY A 67 8.00 -9.47 1.01
CA GLY A 67 7.68 -9.06 -0.36
C GLY A 67 6.36 -8.32 -0.54
N THR A 68 5.56 -8.23 0.52
CA THR A 68 4.31 -7.47 0.51
C THR A 68 4.54 -6.08 1.08
N LEU A 69 4.24 -5.06 0.27
CA LEU A 69 4.14 -3.68 0.71
C LEU A 69 2.72 -3.43 1.25
N VAL A 70 2.62 -3.31 2.57
CA VAL A 70 1.38 -2.94 3.27
C VAL A 70 1.32 -1.43 3.40
N VAL A 71 0.24 -0.83 2.88
CA VAL A 71 -0.03 0.60 2.95
C VAL A 71 -1.39 0.80 3.60
N VAL A 72 -1.44 1.63 4.65
CA VAL A 72 -2.70 2.09 5.24
C VAL A 72 -2.89 3.55 4.84
N THR A 73 -4.08 3.86 4.34
CA THR A 73 -4.43 5.19 3.85
C THR A 73 -5.62 5.73 4.61
N ASN A 74 -5.74 7.05 4.61
CA ASN A 74 -6.81 7.77 5.26
C ASN A 74 -7.48 8.71 4.26
N GLN A 75 -8.79 8.70 4.24
CA GLN A 75 -9.63 9.67 3.55
C GLN A 75 -10.34 10.51 4.61
N PRO A 76 -9.86 11.74 4.88
CA PRO A 76 -10.57 12.67 5.75
C PRO A 76 -11.92 13.01 5.12
N GLU A 77 -12.99 12.88 5.90
CA GLU A 77 -14.29 13.44 5.56
C GLU A 77 -14.46 14.76 6.30
N SER A 78 -15.16 15.71 5.69
CA SER A 78 -15.53 16.96 6.35
C SER A 78 -16.51 16.65 7.48
N VAL A 79 -15.99 16.54 8.69
CA VAL A 79 -16.78 16.32 9.90
C VAL A 79 -16.54 17.46 10.89
N SER A 80 -17.58 17.79 11.67
CA SER A 80 -17.48 18.76 12.76
C SER A 80 -16.34 18.40 13.72
N ALA A 81 -15.77 19.39 14.41
CA ALA A 81 -14.59 19.26 15.29
C ALA A 81 -14.65 18.17 16.37
N CYS A 82 -15.81 17.55 16.61
CA CYS A 82 -16.04 16.53 17.63
C CYS A 82 -16.20 15.10 17.09
N SER A 83 -16.05 14.88 15.77
CA SER A 83 -16.10 13.53 15.19
C SER A 83 -14.73 13.16 14.62
N VAL A 84 -14.21 12.00 15.02
CA VAL A 84 -12.97 11.38 14.52
C VAL A 84 -13.16 10.74 13.12
N GLY A 85 -14.10 11.30 12.34
CA GLY A 85 -14.63 10.76 11.09
C GLY A 85 -13.63 10.65 9.94
N GLY A 86 -14.10 10.12 8.82
CA GLY A 86 -13.28 9.72 7.68
C GLY A 86 -13.22 8.22 7.51
N ASN A 87 -12.54 7.77 6.45
CA ASN A 87 -12.41 6.37 6.09
C ASN A 87 -10.94 5.94 6.11
N SER A 88 -10.70 4.69 6.48
CA SER A 88 -9.38 4.07 6.37
C SER A 88 -9.42 2.89 5.43
N TYR A 89 -8.34 2.72 4.67
CA TYR A 89 -8.17 1.61 3.74
C TYR A 89 -6.82 0.95 3.96
N LYS A 90 -6.77 -0.35 3.65
CA LYS A 90 -5.54 -1.12 3.62
C LYS A 90 -5.30 -1.62 2.20
N TYR A 91 -4.08 -1.47 1.72
CA TYR A 91 -3.59 -2.03 0.48
C TYR A 91 -2.40 -2.96 0.73
N GLU A 92 -2.33 -4.03 -0.04
CA GLU A 92 -1.26 -5.02 -0.04
C GLU A 92 -0.78 -5.20 -1.49
N PHE A 93 0.39 -4.63 -1.79
CA PHE A 93 1.00 -4.71 -3.12
C PHE A 93 2.18 -5.67 -3.12
N ASP A 94 2.42 -6.36 -4.23
CA ASP A 94 3.74 -6.91 -4.52
C ASP A 94 4.76 -5.76 -4.65
N PHE A 95 5.84 -5.80 -3.87
CA PHE A 95 6.74 -4.65 -3.78
C PHE A 95 7.51 -4.38 -5.08
N CYS A 96 7.78 -5.41 -5.88
CA CYS A 96 8.54 -5.29 -7.13
C CYS A 96 7.70 -4.71 -8.26
N SER A 97 6.40 -5.00 -8.28
CA SER A 97 5.55 -4.73 -9.44
C SER A 97 4.34 -3.85 -9.18
N GLY A 98 3.98 -3.63 -7.92
CA GLY A 98 2.79 -2.86 -7.55
C GLY A 98 1.48 -3.57 -7.86
N LYS A 99 1.52 -4.86 -8.17
CA LYS A 99 0.34 -5.67 -8.50
C LYS A 99 -0.32 -6.21 -7.23
N ALA A 100 -1.52 -6.76 -7.40
CA ALA A 100 -2.10 -7.65 -6.40
C ALA A 100 -1.21 -8.88 -6.20
N LEU A 101 -1.20 -9.38 -4.97
CA LEU A 101 -0.49 -10.60 -4.61
C LEU A 101 -1.23 -11.80 -5.23
N LEU A 102 -0.51 -12.81 -5.71
CA LEU A 102 -1.12 -13.97 -6.38
C LEU A 102 -2.22 -14.63 -5.52
N ALA A 103 -1.95 -14.77 -4.22
CA ALA A 103 -2.86 -15.39 -3.27
C ALA A 103 -4.09 -14.53 -2.91
N SER A 104 -4.16 -13.27 -3.32
CA SER A 104 -5.30 -12.38 -3.04
C SER A 104 -6.39 -12.41 -4.13
N GLY A 105 -6.22 -13.21 -5.19
CA GLY A 105 -7.21 -13.35 -6.25
C GLY A 105 -7.51 -12.05 -7.01
N GLY A 106 -6.52 -11.14 -7.09
CA GLY A 106 -6.65 -9.85 -7.77
C GLY A 106 -7.15 -8.69 -6.89
N THR A 107 -7.53 -8.96 -5.64
CA THR A 107 -7.84 -7.89 -4.67
C THR A 107 -6.54 -7.29 -4.15
N VAL A 108 -6.40 -5.98 -4.22
CA VAL A 108 -5.21 -5.26 -3.74
C VAL A 108 -5.48 -4.46 -2.48
N GLY A 109 -6.73 -4.10 -2.22
CA GLY A 109 -7.06 -3.31 -1.05
C GLY A 109 -8.52 -3.37 -0.65
N LYS A 110 -8.81 -2.80 0.52
CA LYS A 110 -10.15 -2.74 1.07
C LYS A 110 -10.29 -1.65 2.13
N LYS A 111 -11.53 -1.21 2.35
CA LYS A 111 -11.91 -0.40 3.51
C LYS A 111 -11.77 -1.22 4.79
N ILE A 112 -11.13 -0.65 5.80
CA ILE A 112 -10.87 -1.30 7.09
C ILE A 112 -11.56 -0.58 8.27
N GLY A 113 -12.09 0.62 8.06
CA GLY A 113 -12.81 1.35 9.10
C GLY A 113 -13.47 2.62 8.59
N SER A 114 -14.50 3.05 9.31
CA SER A 114 -15.13 4.38 9.20
C SER A 114 -14.59 5.30 10.30
N SER A 115 -13.27 5.34 10.43
CA SER A 115 -12.50 6.21 11.30
C SER A 115 -11.10 6.36 10.71
N ILE A 116 -10.36 7.41 11.10
CA ILE A 116 -8.97 7.61 10.71
C ILE A 116 -8.07 6.62 11.46
N ALA A 117 -7.23 5.91 10.72
CA ALA A 117 -6.15 5.10 11.26
C ALA A 117 -5.03 6.02 11.75
N VAL A 118 -4.62 5.85 13.01
CA VAL A 118 -3.55 6.64 13.65
C VAL A 118 -2.22 5.89 13.70
N GLY A 119 -2.24 4.59 13.38
CA GLY A 119 -1.04 3.77 13.30
C GLY A 119 -1.39 2.33 12.99
N PHE A 120 -0.42 1.59 12.46
CA PHE A 120 -0.54 0.15 12.31
C PHE A 120 0.81 -0.52 12.56
N ILE A 121 0.77 -1.78 12.94
CA ILE A 121 1.95 -2.64 13.06
C ILE A 121 1.70 -3.96 12.35
N VAL A 122 2.76 -4.56 11.81
CA VAL A 122 2.72 -5.92 11.29
C VAL A 122 3.45 -6.83 12.26
N ILE A 123 2.79 -7.91 12.68
CA ILE A 123 3.34 -8.92 13.60
C ILE A 123 3.36 -10.29 12.92
N ARG A 124 4.26 -11.15 13.39
CA ARG A 124 4.31 -12.57 13.03
C ARG A 124 3.93 -13.39 14.25
N LEU A 125 2.89 -14.20 14.13
CA LEU A 125 2.49 -15.13 15.17
C LEU A 125 3.46 -16.32 15.25
N PRO A 126 3.52 -17.06 16.37
CA PRO A 126 4.32 -18.29 16.46
C PRO A 126 3.99 -19.33 15.39
N SER A 127 2.76 -19.34 14.89
CA SER A 127 2.33 -20.17 13.74
C SER A 127 2.97 -19.76 12.40
N GLY A 128 3.70 -18.66 12.37
CA GLY A 128 4.28 -18.08 11.16
C GLY A 128 3.36 -17.12 10.42
N ALA A 129 2.06 -17.07 10.78
CA ALA A 129 1.09 -16.19 10.13
C ALA A 129 1.40 -14.71 10.39
N LEU A 130 1.30 -13.90 9.34
CA LEU A 130 1.41 -12.45 9.43
C LEU A 130 0.06 -11.81 9.73
N LYS A 131 0.06 -10.84 10.64
CA LYS A 131 -1.12 -10.04 10.98
C LYS A 131 -0.77 -8.56 10.95
N VAL A 132 -1.72 -7.75 10.51
CA VAL A 132 -1.67 -6.29 10.66
C VAL A 132 -2.67 -5.89 11.73
N ILE A 133 -2.21 -5.09 12.69
CA ILE A 133 -3.05 -4.49 13.71
C ILE A 133 -3.11 -3.00 13.41
N THR A 134 -4.30 -2.49 13.11
CA THR A 134 -4.53 -1.05 12.87
C THR A 134 -5.25 -0.46 14.06
N THR A 135 -4.76 0.68 14.55
CA THR A 135 -5.39 1.46 15.63
C THR A 135 -6.06 2.68 15.02
N PHE A 136 -7.31 2.94 15.42
CA PHE A 136 -8.11 4.06 14.95
C PHE A 136 -8.17 5.19 15.97
N ALA A 137 -8.57 6.37 15.52
CA ALA A 137 -8.68 7.55 16.38
C ALA A 137 -9.76 7.41 17.47
N GLY A 138 -10.76 6.54 17.28
CA GLY A 138 -11.73 6.14 18.32
C GLY A 138 -11.20 5.11 19.34
N ALA A 139 -9.90 4.81 19.30
CA ALA A 139 -9.21 3.80 20.11
C ALA A 139 -9.59 2.34 19.80
N GLU A 140 -10.47 2.09 18.83
CA GLU A 140 -10.70 0.74 18.33
C GLU A 140 -9.46 0.19 17.61
N LYS A 141 -9.37 -1.14 17.57
CA LYS A 141 -8.34 -1.84 16.82
C LYS A 141 -8.96 -2.91 15.93
N THR A 142 -8.45 -3.04 14.72
CA THR A 142 -8.75 -4.19 13.86
C THR A 142 -7.50 -5.05 13.71
N THR A 143 -7.70 -6.36 13.55
CA THR A 143 -6.62 -7.30 13.26
C THR A 143 -6.98 -8.05 11.99
N GLU A 144 -6.10 -7.97 10.99
CA GLU A 144 -6.31 -8.62 9.70
C GLU A 144 -5.12 -9.50 9.32
N GLY A 145 -5.34 -10.45 8.41
CA GLY A 145 -4.24 -11.15 7.75
C GLY A 145 -3.42 -10.23 6.86
N VAL A 146 -2.14 -10.56 6.70
CA VAL A 146 -1.30 -10.04 5.61
C VAL A 146 -0.98 -11.20 4.68
N THR A 147 -1.25 -11.01 3.40
CA THR A 147 -0.91 -11.98 2.38
C THR A 147 0.60 -11.92 2.14
N ALA A 148 1.31 -13.05 2.23
CA ALA A 148 2.74 -13.07 1.95
C ALA A 148 2.98 -13.00 0.43
N GLY A 149 3.92 -12.15 0.02
CA GLY A 149 4.36 -12.06 -1.37
C GLY A 149 5.37 -13.14 -1.73
N SER A 150 5.53 -13.36 -3.03
CA SER A 150 6.56 -14.22 -3.59
C SER A 150 7.74 -13.37 -4.05
N SER A 151 8.50 -12.82 -3.11
CA SER A 151 9.67 -12.01 -3.47
C SER A 151 10.95 -12.57 -2.86
N GLY A 152 12.05 -12.53 -3.61
CA GLY A 152 13.36 -13.03 -3.18
C GLY A 152 13.95 -12.30 -1.97
N ASN A 153 15.18 -12.67 -1.60
CA ASN A 153 15.88 -12.10 -0.45
C ASN A 153 15.99 -10.56 -0.57
N THR A 154 15.25 -9.84 0.26
CA THR A 154 15.30 -8.38 0.36
C THR A 154 16.15 -7.95 1.55
N ARG A 155 16.81 -6.80 1.44
CA ARG A 155 17.54 -6.15 2.55
C ARG A 155 17.14 -4.68 2.62
N ARG A 156 17.05 -4.12 3.82
CA ARG A 156 16.87 -2.68 4.01
C ARG A 156 18.14 -1.97 3.57
N VAL A 157 17.99 -0.98 2.70
CA VAL A 157 19.06 -0.03 2.32
C VAL A 157 18.63 1.37 2.79
N SER A 158 19.61 2.22 3.11
CA SER A 158 19.39 3.57 3.66
C SER A 158 18.52 4.46 2.74
N TRP A 159 18.00 5.57 3.28
CA TRP A 159 17.27 6.57 2.50
C TRP A 159 18.23 7.52 1.77
N ARG A 160 17.88 7.92 0.54
CA ARG A 160 18.45 9.07 -0.17
C ARG A 160 17.36 9.76 -0.98
N GLU A 161 17.55 11.05 -1.24
CA GLU A 161 16.66 11.82 -2.11
C GLU A 161 16.90 11.46 -3.58
N LEU A 162 15.82 11.34 -4.35
CA LEU A 162 15.87 11.14 -5.81
C LEU A 162 15.70 12.51 -6.47
N GLN A 163 16.75 12.99 -7.15
CA GLN A 163 16.71 14.20 -7.98
C GLN A 163 16.24 13.89 -9.40
#